data_AF-A0A7V2XVG5-F1
#
_entry.id   AF-A0A7V2XVG5-F1
#
_cell.length_a   1.000
_cell.length_b   1.000
_cell.length_c   1.000
_cell.angle_alpha   90.00
_cell.angle_beta   90.00
_cell.angle_gamma   90.00
#
_symmetry.space_group_name_H-M   'P 1'
#
loop_
_entity.id
_entity.type
_entity.pdbx_description
1 polymer ?
#
loop_
_entity_poly.entity_id
_entity_poly.type
_entity_poly.pdbx_seq_one_letter_code
_entity_poly.pdbx_strand_id
1 'polypeptide(L)'
;MQTPLAGGCLILACGALAAAAAPAPDSRPAREPASSAADLGKGPSLEAADRREQILSKLNNLKVSLELADTPLPDALDFLRSFSGIDFVIDAKVRERFPGDELKVSLKVKDIPLKSALKLLLAGKNLGAVYRDGVLMIVLKEDVDKEVVLRIYDVRDLLMKIQDHPGPVIELKAPGASTGLAGATFTLTEETKVLTEDFIVDMVKKNCGGTTWDENPNASITLNNGLLMVVQSRRVHAEIQQVIGLLRQYK
;
A
#
# COMPACT_ATOMS: atom_id res chain seq x y z
N MET A 1 38.51 -55.11 37.36
CA MET A 1 38.32 -56.54 37.71
C MET A 1 36.96 -56.94 37.15
N GLN A 2 36.84 -57.31 35.87
CA GLN A 2 37.14 -58.61 35.26
C GLN A 2 36.11 -59.71 35.62
N THR A 3 35.00 -59.75 34.84
CA THR A 3 34.14 -60.87 34.30
C THR A 3 33.82 -62.13 35.18
N PRO A 4 33.01 -63.16 34.79
CA PRO A 4 32.32 -63.48 33.50
C PRO A 4 30.90 -64.16 33.58
N LEU A 5 30.44 -64.65 32.40
CA LEU A 5 29.49 -65.75 32.09
C LEU A 5 28.01 -65.36 31.85
N ALA A 6 27.24 -65.94 30.93
CA ALA A 6 27.41 -66.77 29.74
C ALA A 6 25.99 -66.94 29.14
N GLY A 7 25.82 -66.96 27.81
CA GLY A 7 24.51 -67.24 27.22
C GLY A 7 24.49 -67.17 25.70
N GLY A 8 24.38 -68.36 25.08
CA GLY A 8 24.14 -68.74 23.66
C GLY A 8 24.14 -67.65 22.58
N CYS A 9 24.97 -67.69 21.55
CA CYS A 9 25.21 -68.75 20.56
C CYS A 9 23.92 -69.25 19.87
N LEU A 10 23.54 -68.60 18.76
CA LEU A 10 23.05 -69.33 17.60
C LEU A 10 23.55 -68.69 16.31
N ILE A 11 24.02 -69.58 15.46
CA ILE A 11 24.79 -69.40 14.24
C ILE A 11 23.83 -69.23 13.07
N LEU A 12 24.12 -68.28 12.17
CA LEU A 12 23.78 -68.45 10.76
C LEU A 12 24.93 -67.89 9.92
N ALA A 13 25.58 -68.83 9.26
CA ALA A 13 26.76 -68.66 8.43
C ALA A 13 26.39 -68.32 6.98
N CYS A 14 27.43 -67.91 6.24
CA CYS A 14 27.58 -67.85 4.80
C CYS A 14 26.76 -66.76 4.08
N GLY A 15 27.35 -65.79 3.39
CA GLY A 15 28.72 -65.66 2.88
C GLY A 15 28.64 -65.22 1.42
N ALA A 16 29.21 -64.06 1.10
CA ALA A 16 29.94 -63.78 -0.14
C ALA A 16 30.28 -62.28 -0.18
N LEU A 17 31.53 -61.98 0.15
CA LEU A 17 32.18 -60.70 -0.03
C LEU A 17 32.92 -60.74 -1.38
N ALA A 18 32.59 -59.85 -2.29
CA ALA A 18 33.45 -59.52 -3.43
C ALA A 18 33.30 -58.02 -3.72
N ALA A 19 34.29 -57.26 -3.28
CA ALA A 19 34.51 -55.88 -3.67
C ALA A 19 35.44 -55.85 -4.90
N ALA A 20 35.12 -55.02 -5.90
CA ALA A 20 36.06 -54.15 -6.61
C ALA A 20 35.46 -53.54 -7.89
N ALA A 21 35.85 -52.27 -8.12
CA ALA A 21 35.97 -51.58 -9.41
C ALA A 21 34.72 -50.89 -10.02
N ALA A 22 34.56 -49.61 -9.65
CA ALA A 22 34.16 -48.52 -10.57
C ALA A 22 35.36 -48.19 -11.50
N PRO A 23 35.23 -47.54 -12.70
CA PRO A 23 34.48 -46.28 -12.87
C PRO A 23 33.73 -46.03 -14.21
N ALA A 24 32.82 -45.05 -14.12
CA ALA A 24 32.20 -44.20 -15.15
C ALA A 24 31.19 -44.84 -16.14
N PRO A 25 29.97 -44.30 -16.17
CA PRO A 25 29.59 -43.58 -17.40
C PRO A 25 28.80 -42.27 -17.19
N ASP A 26 29.17 -41.30 -18.02
CA ASP A 26 28.33 -40.32 -18.71
C ASP A 26 27.43 -39.39 -17.85
N SER A 27 28.01 -38.28 -17.40
CA SER A 27 27.30 -37.11 -16.90
C SER A 27 26.65 -36.34 -18.06
N ARG A 28 25.42 -36.73 -18.43
CA ARG A 28 24.48 -35.82 -19.09
C ARG A 28 23.43 -35.42 -18.07
N PRO A 29 23.36 -34.17 -17.61
CA PRO A 29 22.26 -33.76 -16.76
C PRO A 29 20.97 -33.83 -17.58
N ALA A 30 20.03 -34.62 -17.07
CA ALA A 30 18.67 -34.69 -17.56
C ALA A 30 18.08 -33.29 -17.58
N ARG A 31 17.56 -32.90 -18.74
CA ARG A 31 16.83 -31.65 -18.93
C ARG A 31 15.48 -31.81 -18.23
N GLU A 32 15.42 -31.43 -16.96
CA GLU A 32 14.16 -31.26 -16.23
C GLU A 32 13.26 -30.29 -17.02
N PRO A 33 11.98 -30.62 -17.27
CA PRO A 33 11.06 -29.66 -17.85
C PRO A 33 10.82 -28.56 -16.82
N ALA A 34 11.25 -27.34 -17.17
CA ALA A 34 10.96 -26.12 -16.45
C ALA A 34 9.44 -25.90 -16.33
N SER A 35 8.85 -26.41 -15.26
CA SER A 35 7.48 -26.15 -14.82
C SER A 35 7.51 -25.53 -13.43
N SER A 36 8.21 -24.41 -13.29
CA SER A 36 8.16 -23.59 -12.07
C SER A 36 8.57 -22.16 -12.41
N ALA A 37 7.78 -21.50 -13.25
CA ALA A 37 7.95 -20.08 -13.57
C ALA A 37 6.59 -19.38 -13.81
N ALA A 38 5.55 -19.82 -13.10
CA ALA A 38 4.21 -19.21 -13.16
C ALA A 38 3.60 -19.09 -11.76
N ASP A 39 4.36 -18.55 -10.80
CA ASP A 39 3.82 -18.00 -9.54
C ASP A 39 4.40 -16.60 -9.33
N LEU A 40 4.30 -15.76 -10.36
CA LEU A 40 4.57 -14.34 -10.24
C LEU A 40 3.24 -13.61 -10.13
N GLY A 41 2.86 -13.33 -8.89
CA GLY A 41 1.95 -12.24 -8.57
C GLY A 41 0.48 -12.57 -8.78
N LYS A 42 -0.06 -13.43 -7.91
CA LYS A 42 -1.48 -13.29 -7.56
C LYS A 42 -1.62 -11.93 -6.88
N GLY A 43 -1.99 -10.91 -7.66
CA GLY A 43 -2.57 -9.68 -7.12
C GLY A 43 -3.70 -10.04 -6.15
N PRO A 44 -4.15 -9.12 -5.27
CA PRO A 44 -5.25 -9.41 -4.35
C PRO A 44 -6.35 -10.08 -5.17
N SER A 45 -6.72 -11.32 -4.81
CA SER A 45 -7.66 -12.08 -5.64
C SER A 45 -8.90 -11.21 -5.86
N LEU A 46 -9.46 -11.23 -7.07
CA LEU A 46 -10.65 -10.43 -7.38
C LEU A 46 -11.73 -10.61 -6.30
N GLU A 47 -11.86 -11.83 -5.78
CA GLU A 47 -12.73 -12.18 -4.66
C GLU A 47 -12.44 -11.39 -3.36
N ALA A 48 -11.17 -11.15 -3.03
CA ALA A 48 -10.79 -10.36 -1.86
C ALA A 48 -11.11 -8.86 -2.06
N ALA A 49 -11.00 -8.35 -3.29
CA ALA A 49 -11.42 -6.99 -3.64
C ALA A 49 -12.95 -6.84 -3.54
N ASP A 50 -13.70 -7.80 -4.09
CA ASP A 50 -15.16 -7.82 -4.05
C ASP A 50 -15.69 -7.90 -2.60
N ARG A 51 -15.12 -8.78 -1.77
CA ARG A 51 -15.48 -8.89 -0.34
C ARG A 51 -15.20 -7.58 0.41
N ARG A 52 -14.07 -6.94 0.12
CA ARG A 52 -13.71 -5.66 0.74
C ARG A 52 -14.73 -4.58 0.39
N GLU A 53 -15.14 -4.50 -0.87
CA GLU A 53 -16.09 -3.50 -1.34
C GLU A 53 -17.49 -3.73 -0.75
N GLN A 54 -17.91 -4.99 -0.61
CA GLN A 54 -19.15 -5.35 0.10
C GLN A 54 -19.12 -4.91 1.57
N ILE A 55 -18.00 -5.14 2.28
CA ILE A 55 -17.83 -4.75 3.68
C ILE A 55 -17.82 -3.22 3.82
N LEU A 56 -17.12 -2.51 2.92
CA LEU A 56 -17.13 -1.04 2.89
C LEU A 56 -18.52 -0.47 2.62
N SER A 57 -19.27 -1.09 1.72
CA SER A 57 -20.65 -0.71 1.41
C SER A 57 -21.57 -0.91 2.61
N LYS A 58 -21.45 -2.04 3.32
CA LYS A 58 -22.15 -2.30 4.58
C LYS A 58 -21.81 -1.26 5.65
N LEU A 59 -20.52 -0.94 5.83
CA LEU A 59 -20.06 0.07 6.80
C LEU A 59 -20.60 1.49 6.53
N ASN A 60 -20.81 1.84 5.26
CA ASN A 60 -21.33 3.15 4.88
C ASN A 60 -22.86 3.23 4.94
N ASN A 61 -23.56 2.14 4.60
CA ASN A 61 -25.02 2.13 4.50
C ASN A 61 -25.72 1.75 5.81
N LEU A 62 -25.08 0.97 6.68
CA LEU A 62 -25.64 0.60 7.96
C LEU A 62 -25.57 1.78 8.93
N LYS A 63 -26.72 2.32 9.29
CA LYS A 63 -26.86 3.33 10.33
C LYS A 63 -27.05 2.64 11.67
N VAL A 64 -26.32 3.10 12.68
CA VAL A 64 -26.37 2.56 14.04
C VAL A 64 -26.64 3.69 15.02
N SER A 65 -27.50 3.40 15.99
CA SER A 65 -27.64 4.22 17.19
C SER A 65 -26.96 3.48 18.33
N LEU A 66 -25.87 4.04 18.85
CA LEU A 66 -25.08 3.47 19.93
C LEU A 66 -25.18 4.40 21.14
N GLU A 67 -25.60 3.83 22.26
CA GLU A 67 -25.51 4.48 23.56
C GLU A 67 -24.63 3.59 24.45
N LEU A 68 -23.33 3.84 24.41
CA LEU A 68 -22.33 3.16 25.24
C LEU A 68 -21.97 4.08 26.40
N ALA A 69 -22.05 3.56 27.62
CA ALA A 69 -21.66 4.26 28.84
C ALA A 69 -20.62 3.39 29.58
N ASP A 70 -19.35 3.80 29.51
CA ASP A 70 -18.23 3.12 30.16
C ASP A 70 -18.10 1.62 29.85
N THR A 71 -18.48 1.24 28.63
CA THR A 71 -18.44 -0.15 28.17
C THR A 71 -17.02 -0.53 27.74
N PRO A 72 -16.50 -1.71 28.11
CA PRO A 72 -15.21 -2.16 27.63
C PRO A 72 -15.25 -2.34 26.09
N LEU A 73 -14.16 -1.97 25.42
CA LEU A 73 -14.05 -2.10 23.96
C LEU A 73 -14.40 -3.50 23.42
N PRO A 74 -13.96 -4.64 23.99
CA PRO A 74 -14.33 -5.96 23.47
C PRO A 74 -15.85 -6.16 23.40
N ASP A 75 -16.59 -5.83 24.45
CA ASP A 75 -18.05 -5.97 24.49
C ASP A 75 -18.74 -5.05 23.47
N ALA A 76 -18.24 -3.81 23.33
CA ALA A 76 -18.73 -2.88 22.33
C ALA A 76 -18.51 -3.40 20.89
N LEU A 77 -17.37 -4.07 20.64
CA LEU A 77 -17.07 -4.68 19.34
C LEU A 77 -17.91 -5.92 19.07
N ASP A 78 -18.19 -6.75 20.08
CA ASP A 78 -19.07 -7.90 19.93
C ASP A 78 -20.52 -7.49 19.64
N PHE A 79 -20.98 -6.39 20.24
CA PHE A 79 -22.25 -5.78 19.88
C PHE A 79 -22.26 -5.32 18.41
N LEU A 80 -21.20 -4.60 17.98
CA LEU A 80 -21.06 -4.17 16.59
C LEU A 80 -20.94 -5.33 15.61
N ARG A 81 -20.31 -6.44 16.00
CA ARG A 81 -20.22 -7.68 15.23
C ARG A 81 -21.60 -8.27 15.01
N SER A 82 -22.40 -8.38 16.08
CA SER A 82 -23.76 -8.92 16.03
C SER A 82 -24.70 -8.07 15.18
N PHE A 83 -24.52 -6.74 15.21
CA PHE A 83 -25.33 -5.82 14.42
C PHE A 83 -24.92 -5.73 12.94
N SER A 84 -23.62 -5.67 12.67
CA SER A 84 -23.08 -5.43 11.32
C SER A 84 -22.76 -6.70 10.53
N GLY A 85 -22.61 -7.84 11.22
CA GLY A 85 -22.15 -9.10 10.63
C GLY A 85 -20.70 -9.05 10.14
N ILE A 86 -19.89 -8.10 10.62
CA ILE A 86 -18.48 -7.97 10.27
C ILE A 86 -17.64 -8.45 11.46
N ASP A 87 -16.64 -9.27 11.18
CA ASP A 87 -15.70 -9.74 12.20
C ASP A 87 -14.67 -8.67 12.56
N PHE A 88 -14.56 -8.39 13.86
CA PHE A 88 -13.58 -7.47 14.43
C PHE A 88 -12.54 -8.23 15.23
N VAL A 89 -11.25 -7.91 15.04
CA VAL A 89 -10.13 -8.53 15.75
C VAL A 89 -9.28 -7.44 16.36
N ILE A 90 -8.91 -7.58 17.64
CA ILE A 90 -8.00 -6.66 18.32
C ILE A 90 -6.57 -7.20 18.15
N ASP A 91 -5.65 -6.37 17.68
CA ASP A 91 -4.22 -6.71 17.58
C ASP A 91 -3.61 -6.95 18.98
N ALA A 92 -2.65 -7.87 19.08
CA ALA A 92 -1.90 -8.16 20.29
C ALA A 92 -1.24 -6.91 20.87
N LYS A 93 -0.69 -6.03 20.02
CA LYS A 93 -0.05 -4.77 20.48
C LYS A 93 -1.02 -3.82 21.19
N VAL A 94 -2.29 -3.80 20.78
CA VAL A 94 -3.32 -2.99 21.44
C VAL A 94 -3.65 -3.56 22.81
N ARG A 95 -3.70 -4.90 22.93
CA ARG A 95 -3.92 -5.59 24.20
C ARG A 95 -2.76 -5.42 25.18
N GLU A 96 -1.53 -5.36 24.67
CA GLU A 96 -0.33 -5.11 25.48
C GLU A 96 -0.26 -3.67 25.99
N ARG A 97 -0.63 -2.68 25.17
CA ARG A 97 -0.63 -1.26 25.57
C ARG A 97 -1.76 -0.92 26.54
N PHE A 98 -2.88 -1.65 26.48
CA PHE A 98 -4.04 -1.48 27.36
C PHE A 98 -4.47 -2.82 27.97
N PRO A 99 -3.75 -3.30 29.00
CA PRO A 99 -4.07 -4.57 29.64
C PRO A 99 -5.29 -4.43 30.58
N GLY A 100 -6.42 -5.01 30.17
CA GLY A 100 -7.61 -5.22 31.02
C GLY A 100 -8.41 -3.94 31.36
N ASP A 101 -9.70 -3.91 30.97
CA ASP A 101 -10.75 -2.97 31.40
C ASP A 101 -10.48 -1.45 31.45
N GLU A 102 -9.29 -0.93 31.13
CA GLU A 102 -9.02 0.51 30.99
C GLU A 102 -9.52 1.07 29.65
N LEU A 103 -9.79 0.18 28.70
CA LEU A 103 -10.31 0.54 27.39
C LEU A 103 -11.83 0.69 27.42
N LYS A 104 -12.32 1.46 28.39
CA LYS A 104 -13.72 1.88 28.47
C LYS A 104 -13.97 2.96 27.43
N VAL A 105 -15.06 2.80 26.70
CA VAL A 105 -15.49 3.76 25.70
C VAL A 105 -16.90 4.22 26.03
N SER A 106 -17.07 5.53 26.07
CA SER A 106 -18.36 6.19 26.26
C SER A 106 -18.66 6.96 24.99
N LEU A 107 -19.73 6.57 24.30
CA LEU A 107 -20.13 7.21 23.05
C LEU A 107 -21.66 7.14 22.93
N LYS A 108 -22.27 8.31 22.73
CA LYS A 108 -23.70 8.45 22.44
C LYS A 108 -23.87 9.04 21.06
N VAL A 109 -24.32 8.23 20.12
CA VAL A 109 -24.54 8.62 18.71
C VAL A 109 -25.85 8.01 18.21
N LYS A 110 -26.62 8.80 17.46
CA LYS A 110 -27.92 8.39 16.90
C LYS A 110 -27.91 8.55 15.39
N ASP A 111 -28.37 7.52 14.69
CA ASP A 111 -28.52 7.47 13.22
C ASP A 111 -27.23 7.81 12.43
N ILE A 112 -26.07 7.32 12.88
CA ILE A 112 -24.78 7.58 12.23
C ILE A 112 -24.33 6.33 11.45
N PRO A 113 -23.72 6.46 10.25
CA PRO A 113 -23.14 5.31 9.56
C PRO A 113 -22.08 4.63 10.41
N LEU A 114 -22.08 3.30 10.42
CA LEU A 114 -21.20 2.47 11.23
C LEU A 114 -19.72 2.86 11.10
N LYS A 115 -19.27 3.22 9.89
CA LYS A 115 -17.92 3.74 9.65
C LYS A 115 -17.59 4.96 10.51
N SER A 116 -18.49 5.93 10.59
CA SER A 116 -18.29 7.16 11.37
C SER A 116 -18.40 6.88 12.86
N ALA A 117 -19.34 6.01 13.28
CA ALA A 117 -19.44 5.58 14.67
C ALA A 117 -18.15 4.89 15.14
N LEU A 118 -17.63 3.93 14.35
CA LEU A 118 -16.36 3.25 14.62
C LEU A 118 -15.18 4.24 14.66
N LYS A 119 -15.13 5.19 13.72
CA LYS A 119 -14.08 6.21 13.70
C LYS A 119 -14.11 7.09 14.95
N LEU A 120 -15.30 7.50 15.42
CA LEU A 120 -15.44 8.30 16.65
C LEU A 120 -15.05 7.50 17.89
N LEU A 121 -15.46 6.23 17.95
CA LEU A 121 -15.13 5.30 19.03
C LEU A 121 -13.60 5.12 19.14
N LEU A 122 -12.93 4.89 18.01
CA LEU A 122 -11.48 4.69 17.95
C LEU A 122 -10.68 5.99 18.16
N ALA A 123 -11.22 7.14 17.74
CA ALA A 123 -10.56 8.44 17.90
C ALA A 123 -10.33 8.81 19.37
N GLY A 124 -11.24 8.43 20.27
CA GLY A 124 -11.11 8.71 21.70
C GLY A 124 -9.92 8.03 22.39
N LYS A 125 -9.35 6.98 21.79
CA LYS A 125 -8.26 6.17 22.36
C LYS A 125 -7.03 6.09 21.45
N ASN A 126 -6.94 6.91 20.41
CA ASN A 126 -5.87 6.87 19.39
C ASN A 126 -5.70 5.48 18.72
N LEU A 127 -6.81 4.78 18.52
CA LEU A 127 -6.83 3.51 17.79
C LEU A 127 -7.21 3.76 16.32
N GLY A 128 -6.84 2.81 15.46
CA GLY A 128 -7.20 2.76 14.05
C GLY A 128 -7.77 1.40 13.67
N ALA A 129 -8.53 1.36 12.58
CA ALA A 129 -9.05 0.12 12.02
C ALA A 129 -8.44 -0.12 10.63
N VAL A 130 -7.94 -1.32 10.41
CA VAL A 130 -7.33 -1.77 9.15
C VAL A 130 -8.06 -3.02 8.67
N TYR A 131 -8.33 -3.08 7.37
CA TYR A 131 -8.95 -4.25 6.77
C TYR A 131 -7.88 -5.23 6.27
N ARG A 132 -7.89 -6.46 6.79
CA ARG A 132 -6.99 -7.55 6.41
C ARG A 132 -7.79 -8.84 6.25
N ASP A 133 -7.64 -9.52 5.11
CA ASP A 133 -8.12 -10.89 4.88
C ASP A 133 -9.60 -11.16 5.23
N GLY A 134 -10.49 -10.18 5.02
CA GLY A 134 -11.91 -10.33 5.33
C GLY A 134 -12.35 -9.80 6.69
N VAL A 135 -11.41 -9.49 7.59
CA VAL A 135 -11.69 -9.02 8.95
C VAL A 135 -11.21 -7.58 9.17
N LEU A 136 -11.87 -6.87 10.09
CA LEU A 136 -11.44 -5.55 10.55
C LEU A 136 -10.55 -5.70 11.78
N MET A 137 -9.26 -5.46 11.58
CA MET A 137 -8.28 -5.46 12.66
C MET A 137 -8.16 -4.08 13.29
N ILE A 138 -8.20 -4.02 14.62
CA ILE A 138 -8.03 -2.79 15.39
C ILE A 138 -6.60 -2.73 15.88
N VAL A 139 -5.90 -1.69 15.46
CA VAL A 139 -4.47 -1.47 15.69
C VAL A 139 -4.25 -0.09 16.32
N LEU A 140 -3.04 0.17 16.82
CA LEU A 140 -2.65 1.51 17.24
C LEU A 140 -2.51 2.41 16.02
N LYS A 141 -2.85 3.70 16.15
CA LYS A 141 -2.73 4.66 15.04
C LYS A 141 -1.31 4.71 14.47
N GLU A 142 -0.30 4.64 15.32
CA GLU A 142 1.11 4.58 14.94
C GLU A 142 1.45 3.35 14.08
N ASP A 143 0.79 2.21 14.31
CA ASP A 143 0.99 1.00 13.52
C ASP A 143 0.21 1.03 12.21
N VAL A 144 -0.88 1.79 12.11
CA VAL A 144 -1.58 2.03 10.82
C VAL A 144 -0.63 2.66 9.81
N ASP A 145 0.18 3.62 10.25
CA ASP A 145 1.08 4.36 9.37
C ASP A 145 2.29 3.52 8.93
N LYS A 146 2.66 2.48 9.69
CA LYS A 146 3.73 1.53 9.32
C LYS A 146 3.35 0.58 8.19
N GLU A 147 2.05 0.35 7.99
CA GLU A 147 1.59 -0.47 6.86
C GLU A 147 1.72 0.32 5.56
N VAL A 148 2.86 0.12 4.90
CA VAL A 148 3.11 0.68 3.58
C VAL A 148 2.60 -0.23 2.47
N VAL A 149 2.07 0.39 1.43
CA VAL A 149 1.65 -0.28 0.19
C VAL A 149 2.36 0.40 -0.96
N LEU A 150 2.89 -0.38 -1.91
CA LEU A 150 3.41 0.16 -3.16
C LEU A 150 2.26 0.47 -4.11
N ARG A 151 2.19 1.70 -4.60
CA ARG A 151 1.27 2.09 -5.67
C ARG A 151 2.00 2.91 -6.72
N ILE A 152 1.66 2.65 -7.97
CA ILE A 152 2.22 3.33 -9.15
C ILE A 152 1.17 4.31 -9.66
N TYR A 153 1.58 5.56 -9.87
CA TYR A 153 0.77 6.61 -10.45
C TYR A 153 1.37 7.06 -11.78
N ASP A 154 0.56 7.14 -12.84
CA ASP A 154 1.01 7.68 -14.13
C ASP A 154 0.87 9.21 -14.11
N VAL A 155 2.00 9.92 -14.13
CA VAL A 155 2.05 11.39 -14.15
C VAL A 155 2.63 11.93 -15.46
N ARG A 156 2.72 11.11 -16.53
CA ARG A 156 3.26 11.53 -17.84
C ARG A 156 2.55 12.75 -18.42
N ASP A 157 1.23 12.80 -18.24
CA ASP A 157 0.40 13.96 -18.60
C ASP A 157 0.90 15.26 -17.94
N LEU A 158 1.29 15.23 -16.67
CA LEU A 158 1.77 16.43 -15.97
C LEU A 158 3.14 16.92 -16.47
N LEU A 159 3.94 16.03 -17.07
CA LEU A 159 5.25 16.35 -17.63
C LEU A 159 5.19 16.81 -19.10
N MET A 160 4.09 16.54 -19.80
CA MET A 160 3.94 16.92 -21.20
C MET A 160 3.58 18.40 -21.34
N LYS A 161 4.42 19.14 -22.07
CA LYS A 161 4.13 20.50 -22.51
C LYS A 161 3.07 20.44 -23.60
N ILE A 162 1.91 21.07 -23.38
CA ILE A 162 1.08 21.48 -24.52
C ILE A 162 1.88 22.59 -25.19
N GLN A 163 2.41 22.31 -26.38
CA GLN A 163 3.01 23.35 -27.20
C GLN A 163 1.85 24.17 -27.75
N ASP A 164 1.53 25.27 -27.08
CA ASP A 164 0.80 26.33 -27.74
C ASP A 164 1.72 26.82 -28.86
N HIS A 165 1.24 26.66 -30.09
CA HIS A 165 1.86 27.24 -31.26
C HIS A 165 1.12 28.56 -31.54
N PRO A 166 1.39 29.65 -30.80
CA PRO A 166 0.77 30.93 -31.11
C PRO A 166 1.16 31.30 -32.54
N GLY A 167 0.14 31.57 -33.36
CA GLY A 167 0.36 32.05 -34.72
C GLY A 167 1.18 33.35 -34.68
N PRO A 168 2.04 33.58 -35.68
CA PRO A 168 2.82 34.81 -35.74
C PRO A 168 1.89 36.03 -35.72
N VAL A 169 2.15 36.98 -34.81
CA VAL A 169 1.43 38.26 -34.76
C VAL A 169 1.98 39.13 -35.89
N ILE A 170 1.18 39.32 -36.94
CA ILE A 170 1.57 40.13 -38.10
C ILE A 170 1.11 41.57 -37.86
N GLU A 171 2.01 42.42 -37.38
CA GLU A 171 1.77 43.86 -37.32
C GLU A 171 2.12 44.50 -38.67
N LEU A 172 1.14 45.11 -39.32
CA LEU A 172 1.32 45.81 -40.60
C LEU A 172 1.83 47.24 -40.34
N LYS A 173 3.12 47.48 -40.61
CA LYS A 173 3.70 48.83 -40.56
C LYS A 173 3.36 49.60 -41.85
N ALA A 174 2.90 50.85 -41.71
CA ALA A 174 2.46 51.69 -42.82
C ALA A 174 3.60 52.01 -43.83
N PRO A 175 3.30 52.10 -45.15
CA PRO A 175 4.31 52.28 -46.18
C PRO A 175 4.84 53.73 -46.19
N GLY A 176 6.12 53.90 -45.87
CA GLY A 176 6.79 55.20 -45.85
C GLY A 176 8.20 55.23 -45.26
N ALA A 177 8.66 54.14 -44.62
CA ALA A 177 10.04 54.02 -44.13
C ALA A 177 10.81 53.02 -45.01
N SER A 178 11.56 53.53 -45.98
CA SER A 178 12.43 52.74 -46.86
C SER A 178 13.79 52.46 -46.20
N THR A 179 13.94 51.29 -45.58
CA THR A 179 15.24 50.62 -45.42
C THR A 179 15.05 49.13 -45.12
N GLY A 180 15.42 48.29 -46.08
CA GLY A 180 15.75 46.88 -45.88
C GLY A 180 14.57 45.90 -45.75
N LEU A 181 14.65 44.78 -46.48
CA LEU A 181 13.98 43.54 -46.10
C LEU A 181 14.50 43.09 -44.72
N ALA A 182 13.98 43.66 -43.63
CA ALA A 182 14.26 43.24 -42.26
C ALA A 182 13.27 43.95 -41.35
N GLY A 183 12.20 43.30 -40.91
CA GLY A 183 11.21 44.02 -40.10
C GLY A 183 10.09 43.23 -39.45
N ALA A 184 10.15 41.90 -39.40
CA ALA A 184 9.39 41.17 -38.38
C ALA A 184 10.31 41.04 -37.16
N THR A 185 10.06 41.83 -36.12
CA THR A 185 10.65 41.60 -34.80
C THR A 185 9.89 40.42 -34.19
N PHE A 186 10.50 39.22 -34.23
CA PHE A 186 9.96 38.03 -33.57
C PHE A 186 10.31 38.09 -32.08
N THR A 187 9.42 38.60 -31.25
CA THR A 187 9.52 38.43 -29.80
C THR A 187 8.82 37.14 -29.39
N LEU A 188 9.60 36.07 -29.25
CA LEU A 188 9.14 34.81 -28.69
C LEU A 188 9.35 34.86 -27.17
N THR A 189 8.36 35.37 -26.44
CA THR A 189 8.42 35.37 -24.98
C THR A 189 7.15 34.77 -24.41
N GLU A 190 7.23 33.50 -24.03
CA GLU A 190 6.42 32.98 -22.93
C GLU A 190 7.16 31.84 -22.23
N GLU A 191 7.51 32.08 -20.97
CA GLU A 191 8.04 31.05 -20.08
C GLU A 191 6.86 30.22 -19.55
N THR A 192 6.48 29.17 -20.26
CA THR A 192 5.59 28.16 -19.68
C THR A 192 6.33 27.47 -18.53
N LYS A 193 5.79 27.57 -17.31
CA LYS A 193 6.32 26.88 -16.13
C LYS A 193 6.37 25.38 -16.41
N VAL A 194 7.58 24.86 -16.61
CA VAL A 194 7.82 23.42 -16.76
C VAL A 194 7.66 22.79 -15.37
N LEU A 195 6.65 21.92 -15.19
CA LEU A 195 6.67 20.99 -14.06
C LEU A 195 7.76 19.95 -14.35
N THR A 196 8.93 20.13 -13.73
CA THR A 196 10.01 19.15 -13.77
C THR A 196 9.68 17.96 -12.87
N GLU A 197 10.34 16.83 -13.11
CA GLU A 197 10.20 15.62 -12.29
C GLU A 197 10.50 15.90 -10.81
N ASP A 198 11.57 16.65 -10.55
CA ASP A 198 11.94 17.07 -9.20
C ASP A 198 10.88 17.95 -8.53
N PHE A 199 10.23 18.83 -9.29
CA PHE A 199 9.17 19.69 -8.77
C PHE A 199 7.95 18.88 -8.34
N ILE A 200 7.57 17.85 -9.10
CA ILE A 200 6.47 16.95 -8.72
C ILE A 200 6.83 16.18 -7.45
N VAL A 201 8.04 15.64 -7.36
CA VAL A 201 8.49 14.91 -6.16
C VAL A 201 8.52 15.81 -4.93
N ASP A 202 9.09 17.02 -5.05
CA ASP A 202 9.15 18.00 -3.96
C ASP A 202 7.75 18.45 -3.53
N MET A 203 6.85 18.71 -4.48
CA MET A 203 5.49 19.13 -4.17
C MET A 203 4.67 18.02 -3.51
N VAL A 204 4.84 16.77 -3.96
CA VAL A 204 4.22 15.61 -3.30
C VAL A 204 4.76 15.44 -1.89
N LYS A 205 6.07 15.54 -1.67
CA LYS A 205 6.67 15.45 -0.32
C LYS A 205 6.20 16.58 0.61
N LYS A 206 6.07 17.81 0.10
CA LYS A 206 5.63 18.97 0.89
C LYS A 206 4.15 18.91 1.29
N ASN A 207 3.29 18.39 0.42
CA ASN A 207 1.85 18.37 0.67
C ASN A 207 1.34 17.07 1.30
N CYS A 208 2.04 15.96 1.11
CA CYS A 208 1.59 14.65 1.57
C CYS A 208 2.42 14.22 2.78
N GLY A 209 1.79 13.56 3.77
CA GLY A 209 2.51 12.78 4.78
C GLY A 209 3.31 13.53 5.86
N GLY A 210 3.65 14.82 5.73
CA GLY A 210 4.35 15.56 6.78
C GLY A 210 5.62 14.84 7.27
N THR A 211 5.69 14.48 8.56
CA THR A 211 6.81 13.75 9.18
C THR A 211 6.87 12.26 8.84
N THR A 212 5.84 11.69 8.21
CA THR A 212 5.79 10.24 7.91
C THR A 212 6.80 9.78 6.87
N TRP A 213 7.40 10.71 6.10
CA TRP A 213 8.50 10.41 5.18
C TRP A 213 9.83 10.16 5.90
N ASP A 214 10.04 10.81 7.05
CA ASP A 214 11.27 10.69 7.85
C ASP A 214 11.15 9.64 8.96
N GLU A 215 9.93 9.43 9.49
CA GLU A 215 9.67 8.47 10.57
C GLU A 215 9.66 7.00 10.11
N ASN A 216 9.31 6.73 8.83
CA ASN A 216 9.16 5.38 8.33
C ASN A 216 10.29 4.99 7.36
N PRO A 217 11.16 4.02 7.70
CA PRO A 217 12.24 3.58 6.81
C PRO A 217 11.75 2.86 5.55
N ASN A 218 10.49 2.42 5.55
CA ASN A 218 9.86 1.74 4.41
C ASN A 218 9.18 2.72 3.44
N ALA A 219 9.18 4.02 3.74
CA ALA A 219 8.59 5.04 2.88
C ALA A 219 9.58 5.43 1.78
N SER A 220 9.16 5.33 0.52
CA SER A 220 9.97 5.78 -0.60
C SER A 220 9.12 6.36 -1.71
N ILE A 221 9.70 7.33 -2.42
CA ILE A 221 9.10 7.99 -3.56
C ILE A 221 10.15 8.08 -4.65
N THR A 222 9.84 7.56 -5.82
CA THR A 222 10.72 7.59 -6.99
C THR A 222 9.88 7.88 -8.21
N LEU A 223 10.28 8.88 -8.99
CA LEU A 223 9.69 9.18 -10.28
C LEU A 223 10.66 8.71 -11.36
N ASN A 224 10.20 7.86 -12.26
CA ASN A 224 10.99 7.41 -13.39
C ASN A 224 10.10 7.34 -14.65
N ASN A 225 10.51 8.00 -15.74
CA ASN A 225 9.80 8.01 -17.02
C ASN A 225 8.32 8.43 -16.90
N GLY A 226 8.02 9.40 -16.02
CA GLY A 226 6.66 9.83 -15.72
C GLY A 226 5.78 8.82 -14.98
N LEU A 227 6.36 7.75 -14.44
CA LEU A 227 5.71 6.88 -13.46
C LEU A 227 6.21 7.22 -12.06
N LEU A 228 5.28 7.64 -11.20
CA LEU A 228 5.54 7.92 -9.81
C LEU A 228 5.28 6.64 -8.99
N MET A 229 6.35 6.00 -8.55
CA MET A 229 6.32 4.86 -7.64
C MET A 229 6.37 5.38 -6.21
N VAL A 230 5.33 5.09 -5.43
CA VAL A 230 5.25 5.50 -4.03
C VAL A 230 5.02 4.27 -3.16
N VAL A 231 5.87 4.10 -2.17
CA VAL A 231 5.70 3.14 -1.08
C VAL A 231 5.35 3.94 0.15
N GLN A 232 4.09 3.89 0.57
CA GLN A 232 3.61 4.65 1.73
C GLN A 232 2.28 4.09 2.26
N SER A 233 1.82 4.60 3.42
CA SER A 233 0.53 4.23 3.99
C SER A 233 -0.66 4.57 3.09
N ARG A 234 -1.76 3.82 3.22
CA ARG A 234 -2.97 3.99 2.39
C ARG A 234 -3.60 5.38 2.52
N ARG A 235 -3.44 6.01 3.68
CA ARG A 235 -3.93 7.37 3.92
C ARG A 235 -3.18 8.37 3.04
N VAL A 236 -1.85 8.33 3.04
CA VAL A 236 -1.02 9.23 2.23
C VAL A 236 -1.25 9.00 0.75
N HIS A 237 -1.48 7.76 0.32
CA HIS A 237 -1.89 7.46 -1.07
C HIS A 237 -3.17 8.20 -1.50
N ALA A 238 -4.16 8.32 -0.61
CA ALA A 238 -5.38 9.07 -0.93
C ALA A 238 -5.10 10.58 -1.07
N GLU A 239 -4.23 11.13 -0.23
CA GLU A 239 -3.77 12.53 -0.30
C GLU A 239 -3.01 12.78 -1.62
N ILE A 240 -2.10 11.87 -1.99
CA ILE A 240 -1.36 11.94 -3.27
C ILE A 240 -2.31 11.92 -4.46
N GLN A 241 -3.34 11.06 -4.45
CA GLN A 241 -4.35 11.03 -5.51
C GLN A 241 -5.12 12.34 -5.63
N GLN A 242 -5.47 12.97 -4.51
CA GLN A 242 -6.13 14.27 -4.53
C GLN A 242 -5.23 15.36 -5.09
N VAL A 243 -3.97 15.42 -4.65
CA VAL A 243 -2.98 16.40 -5.14
C VAL A 243 -2.75 16.22 -6.64
N ILE A 244 -2.50 15.00 -7.12
CA ILE A 244 -2.35 14.70 -8.55
C ILE A 244 -3.61 15.07 -9.32
N GLY A 245 -4.80 14.80 -8.76
CA GLY A 245 -6.08 15.17 -9.36
C GLY A 245 -6.24 16.69 -9.52
N LEU A 246 -5.87 17.46 -8.50
CA LEU A 246 -5.90 18.92 -8.54
C LEU A 246 -4.91 19.47 -9.58
N LEU A 247 -3.71 18.89 -9.67
CA LEU A 247 -2.72 19.30 -10.68
C LEU A 247 -3.21 19.07 -12.11
N ARG A 248 -4.02 18.03 -12.34
CA ARG A 248 -4.64 17.79 -13.66
C ARG A 248 -5.75 18.79 -13.97
N GLN A 249 -6.45 19.33 -12.97
CA GLN A 249 -7.51 20.32 -13.18
C GLN A 249 -6.96 21.71 -13.50
N TYR A 250 -5.73 22.01 -13.06
CA TYR A 250 -5.08 23.30 -13.28
C TYR A 250 -4.26 23.39 -14.58
N LYS A 251 -4.26 22.31 -15.38
CA LYS A 251 -3.66 22.25 -16.71
C LYS A 251 -4.72 22.58 -17.77
#